data_AF-A0A2T4V143-F1
#
_entry.id   AF-A0A2T4V143-F1
#
_cell.length_a   1.000
_cell.length_b   1.000
_cell.length_c   1.000
_cell.angle_alpha   90.00
_cell.angle_beta   90.00
_cell.angle_gamma   90.00
#
_symmetry.space_group_name_H-M   'P 1'
#
loop_
_entity.id
_entity.type
_entity.pdbx_description
1 polymer ?
#
loop_
_entity_poly.entity_id
_entity_poly.type
_entity_poly.pdbx_seq_one_letter_code
_entity_poly.pdbx_strand_id
1 'polypeptide(L)'
;MHSVTVKILAAVLSLLLSGCAHGPCSSFMSLFGCSPQNEAVLAEDPSIKFPQFYEHAPSRVGTDGETFELDGTVLRAIQIAADDFLPPSAKNPPCWETQAAHTYRIIRQGDIIFVRIDEDPARCGREVMALHSGAQYAIGSDGRILRRVFDGQPVEPFTPEAPDAGHRGVPARPGVVPGYEPIEDGPSSSPLESRDGG
;
A
#
# COMPACT_ATOMS: atom_id res chain seq x y z
N MET A 1 -42.89 -57.60 33.91
CA MET A 1 -42.30 -56.28 34.23
C MET A 1 -42.08 -55.55 32.90
N HIS A 2 -43.12 -55.21 32.15
CA HIS A 2 -43.90 -53.95 32.17
C HIS A 2 -43.07 -52.66 32.30
N SER A 3 -43.03 -51.92 31.17
CA SER A 3 -43.09 -50.46 31.07
C SER A 3 -41.79 -49.66 31.28
N VAL A 4 -41.11 -49.25 30.20
CA VAL A 4 -40.80 -47.83 29.88
C VAL A 4 -40.59 -47.69 28.36
N THR A 5 -41.64 -47.94 27.58
CA THR A 5 -41.86 -47.24 26.30
C THR A 5 -42.88 -46.15 26.62
N VAL A 6 -42.81 -44.99 25.95
CA VAL A 6 -43.67 -43.80 26.12
C VAL A 6 -43.13 -42.77 27.14
N LYS A 7 -42.37 -41.81 26.62
CA LYS A 7 -42.42 -40.37 26.97
C LYS A 7 -41.61 -39.54 25.95
N ILE A 8 -41.82 -39.85 24.68
CA ILE A 8 -41.76 -38.84 23.61
C ILE A 8 -43.18 -38.27 23.55
N LEU A 9 -43.32 -36.95 23.37
CA LEU A 9 -44.57 -36.18 23.22
C LEU A 9 -45.25 -35.72 24.53
N ALA A 10 -44.78 -34.61 25.12
CA ALA A 10 -45.60 -33.56 25.74
C ALA A 10 -44.72 -32.48 26.40
N ALA A 11 -44.23 -31.50 25.64
CA ALA A 11 -43.91 -30.15 26.12
C ALA A 11 -43.50 -29.25 24.94
N VAL A 12 -44.29 -29.25 23.86
CA VAL A 12 -44.43 -28.08 23.01
C VAL A 12 -45.61 -27.31 23.61
N LEU A 13 -45.50 -25.98 23.69
CA LEU A 13 -46.52 -25.03 24.14
C LEU A 13 -46.52 -24.66 25.64
N SER A 14 -45.53 -23.86 26.04
CA SER A 14 -45.73 -22.81 27.05
C SER A 14 -45.15 -21.51 26.50
N LEU A 15 -46.04 -20.76 25.86
CA LEU A 15 -45.82 -19.41 25.37
C LEU A 15 -45.63 -18.44 26.55
N LEU A 16 -44.70 -17.50 26.34
CA LEU A 16 -44.79 -16.06 26.65
C LEU A 16 -45.14 -15.66 28.11
N LEU A 17 -44.17 -14.99 28.76
CA LEU A 17 -44.30 -13.67 29.44
C LEU A 17 -43.19 -13.52 30.48
N SER A 18 -42.03 -13.02 30.05
CA SER A 18 -41.07 -12.26 30.88
C SER A 18 -40.01 -11.73 29.91
N GLY A 19 -39.84 -10.44 29.64
CA GLY A 19 -40.37 -9.23 30.23
C GLY A 19 -39.48 -8.13 29.66
N CYS A 20 -39.97 -7.42 28.64
CA CYS A 20 -39.28 -6.29 28.04
C CYS A 20 -39.22 -5.15 29.05
N ALA A 21 -38.04 -4.85 29.58
CA ALA A 21 -37.78 -3.58 30.24
C ALA A 21 -37.64 -2.48 29.17
N HIS A 22 -38.74 -1.76 28.95
CA HIS A 22 -38.83 -0.42 28.36
C HIS A 22 -38.05 0.55 29.27
N GLY A 23 -37.24 1.55 28.88
CA GLY A 23 -36.86 2.25 27.65
C GLY A 23 -35.92 3.41 28.09
N PRO A 24 -35.65 4.47 27.30
CA PRO A 24 -36.15 4.74 25.96
C PRO A 24 -35.05 4.66 24.88
N CYS A 25 -35.49 4.20 23.71
CA CYS A 25 -34.95 4.64 22.44
C CYS A 25 -35.16 6.16 22.36
N SER A 26 -34.09 6.95 22.55
CA SER A 26 -34.11 8.35 22.17
C SER A 26 -33.39 8.46 20.84
N SER A 27 -34.18 8.65 19.79
CA SER A 27 -33.78 9.28 18.55
C SER A 27 -33.12 10.61 18.88
N PHE A 28 -31.80 10.60 19.10
CA PHE A 28 -31.00 11.81 19.10
C PHE A 28 -30.24 11.84 17.78
N MET A 29 -30.45 12.90 17.02
CA MET A 29 -29.67 13.25 15.84
C MET A 29 -28.17 13.17 16.18
N SER A 30 -27.49 12.11 15.73
CA SER A 30 -26.05 12.17 15.54
C SER A 30 -25.78 12.56 14.10
N LEU A 31 -25.98 13.85 13.83
CA LEU A 31 -25.20 14.60 12.86
C LEU A 31 -23.78 14.77 13.42
N PHE A 32 -23.06 13.66 13.53
CA PHE A 32 -21.62 13.60 13.78
C PHE A 32 -21.18 12.42 12.93
N GLY A 33 -20.88 12.66 11.66
CA GLY A 33 -19.53 13.06 11.28
C GLY A 33 -18.79 11.77 10.97
N CYS A 34 -18.30 11.61 9.73
CA CYS A 34 -17.40 10.52 9.40
C CYS A 34 -16.32 10.45 10.49
N SER A 35 -16.30 9.37 11.29
CA SER A 35 -15.13 9.11 12.09
C SER A 35 -14.04 8.85 11.07
N PRO A 36 -12.99 9.68 10.96
CA PRO A 36 -11.80 9.24 10.26
C PRO A 36 -11.42 7.95 10.97
N GLN A 37 -11.25 6.87 10.21
CA GLN A 37 -10.50 5.75 10.75
C GLN A 37 -9.19 6.38 11.21
N ASN A 38 -8.91 6.29 12.49
CA ASN A 38 -7.64 6.69 13.03
C ASN A 38 -6.65 5.68 12.45
N GLU A 39 -6.17 5.93 11.22
CA GLU A 39 -4.87 5.48 10.78
C GLU A 39 -3.95 6.00 11.88
N ALA A 40 -3.70 5.16 12.89
CA ALA A 40 -2.65 5.40 13.84
C ALA A 40 -1.44 5.63 12.96
N VAL A 41 -0.98 6.89 12.88
CA VAL A 41 0.16 7.28 12.06
C VAL A 41 1.24 6.28 12.41
N LEU A 42 1.52 5.36 11.49
CA LEU A 42 2.56 4.36 11.70
C LEU A 42 3.81 5.18 11.98
N ALA A 43 4.33 5.05 13.20
CA ALA A 43 5.53 5.74 13.63
C ALA A 43 6.70 5.05 12.92
N GLU A 44 6.86 5.34 11.64
CA GLU A 44 7.93 4.80 10.82
C GLU A 44 9.24 5.52 11.14
N ASP A 45 10.33 4.78 11.14
CA ASP A 45 11.68 5.30 11.36
C ASP A 45 12.41 5.45 10.01
N PRO A 46 12.47 6.67 9.43
CA PRO A 46 13.14 6.91 8.17
C PRO A 46 14.67 6.79 8.24
N SER A 47 15.26 6.59 9.43
CA SER A 47 16.69 6.33 9.56
C SER A 47 17.07 4.90 9.17
N ILE A 48 16.13 3.95 9.19
CA ILE A 48 16.36 2.54 8.83
C ILE A 48 16.71 2.42 7.35
N LYS A 49 17.94 1.98 7.03
CA LYS A 49 18.39 1.76 5.65
C LYS A 49 18.00 0.38 5.15
N PHE A 50 17.49 0.32 3.92
CA PHE A 50 17.21 -0.97 3.27
C PHE A 50 18.52 -1.60 2.76
N PRO A 51 18.71 -2.91 2.96
CA PRO A 51 19.82 -3.63 2.36
C PRO A 51 19.64 -3.72 0.84
N GLN A 52 20.74 -3.88 0.11
CA GLN A 52 20.70 -4.08 -1.33
C GLN A 52 20.29 -5.53 -1.65
N PHE A 53 19.02 -5.75 -1.99
CA PHE A 53 18.45 -7.07 -2.30
C PHE A 53 19.02 -7.77 -3.56
N TYR A 54 19.95 -7.13 -4.27
CA TYR A 54 20.59 -7.66 -5.48
C TYR A 54 22.07 -8.01 -5.29
N GLU A 55 22.69 -7.66 -4.15
CA GLU A 55 24.09 -8.01 -3.86
C GLU A 55 24.28 -9.52 -3.67
N HIS A 56 23.23 -10.24 -3.30
CA HIS A 56 23.22 -11.69 -3.14
C HIS A 56 22.13 -12.32 -3.98
N ALA A 57 22.49 -13.35 -4.75
CA ALA A 57 21.51 -14.17 -5.43
C ALA A 57 20.63 -14.85 -4.37
N PRO A 58 19.29 -14.67 -4.41
CA PRO A 58 18.43 -15.29 -3.42
C PRO A 58 18.45 -16.82 -3.61
N SER A 59 18.61 -17.55 -2.50
CA SER A 59 18.34 -18.98 -2.49
C SER A 59 16.85 -19.18 -2.75
N ARG A 60 16.50 -19.76 -3.90
CA ARG A 60 15.11 -20.00 -4.28
C ARG A 60 14.53 -21.11 -3.40
N VAL A 61 13.48 -20.79 -2.65
CA VAL A 61 12.74 -21.79 -1.87
C VAL A 61 11.87 -22.63 -2.80
N GLY A 62 11.90 -23.95 -2.62
CA GLY A 62 11.07 -24.89 -3.41
C GLY A 62 11.74 -25.43 -4.68
N THR A 63 13.07 -25.36 -4.76
CA THR A 63 13.87 -26.13 -5.73
C THR A 63 13.83 -27.61 -5.39
N ASP A 64 13.71 -28.46 -6.42
CA ASP A 64 13.65 -29.91 -6.24
C ASP A 64 14.93 -30.43 -5.56
N GLY A 65 14.76 -31.23 -4.50
CA GLY A 65 15.86 -31.91 -3.80
C GLY A 65 16.46 -31.13 -2.62
N GLU A 66 16.00 -29.90 -2.35
CA GLU A 66 16.45 -29.11 -1.21
C GLU A 66 15.30 -28.87 -0.21
N THR A 67 15.54 -29.19 1.05
CA THR A 67 14.60 -28.87 2.13
C THR A 67 14.94 -27.50 2.69
N PHE A 68 13.96 -26.60 2.69
CA PHE A 68 14.07 -25.28 3.31
C PHE A 68 13.18 -25.21 4.54
N GLU A 69 13.73 -24.73 5.64
CA GLU A 69 12.97 -24.35 6.81
C GLU A 69 12.80 -22.83 6.82
N LEU A 70 11.56 -22.37 6.97
CA LEU A 70 11.24 -20.96 7.11
C LEU A 70 10.86 -20.68 8.56
N ASP A 71 11.63 -19.82 9.23
CA ASP A 71 11.30 -19.33 10.58
C ASP A 71 9.89 -18.72 10.59
N GLY A 72 9.07 -19.08 11.58
CA GLY A 72 7.73 -18.54 11.76
C GLY A 72 7.70 -17.02 11.91
N THR A 73 8.77 -16.42 12.44
CA THR A 73 8.91 -14.96 12.50
C THR A 73 9.04 -14.35 11.11
N VAL A 74 9.80 -15.00 10.23
CA VAL A 74 9.97 -14.58 8.83
C VAL A 74 8.65 -14.77 8.06
N LEU A 75 7.99 -15.92 8.23
CA LEU A 75 6.69 -16.18 7.60
C LEU A 75 5.66 -15.11 8.01
N ARG A 76 5.60 -14.75 9.29
CA ARG A 76 4.73 -13.68 9.78
C ARG A 76 5.09 -12.32 9.17
N ALA A 77 6.37 -11.97 9.06
CA ALA A 77 6.79 -10.72 8.43
C ALA A 77 6.37 -10.65 6.94
N ILE A 78 6.49 -11.77 6.20
CA ILE A 78 6.02 -11.85 4.81
C ILE A 78 4.51 -11.59 4.74
N GLN A 79 3.72 -12.25 5.60
CA GLN A 79 2.26 -12.05 5.64
C GLN A 79 1.89 -10.60 5.92
N ILE A 80 2.53 -9.96 6.91
CA ILE A 80 2.28 -8.57 7.27
C ILE A 80 2.60 -7.63 6.09
N ALA A 81 3.73 -7.82 5.41
CA ALA A 81 4.08 -7.03 4.24
C ALA A 81 3.09 -7.24 3.07
N ALA A 82 2.70 -8.50 2.82
CA ALA A 82 1.80 -8.86 1.74
C ALA A 82 0.38 -8.30 1.95
N ASP A 83 -0.13 -8.38 3.17
CA ASP A 83 -1.48 -7.90 3.52
C ASP A 83 -1.54 -6.36 3.57
N ASP A 84 -0.45 -5.68 3.97
CA ASP A 84 -0.35 -4.21 3.92
C ASP A 84 -0.27 -3.70 2.47
N PHE A 85 0.53 -4.36 1.61
CA PHE A 85 0.72 -3.92 0.22
C PHE A 85 -0.44 -4.31 -0.71
N LEU A 86 -0.98 -5.51 -0.53
CA LEU A 86 -1.99 -6.11 -1.41
C LEU A 86 -3.20 -6.57 -0.57
N PRO A 87 -3.99 -5.61 -0.05
CA PRO A 87 -5.10 -5.92 0.83
C PRO A 87 -6.17 -6.75 0.10
N PRO A 88 -6.81 -7.73 0.76
CA PRO A 88 -7.80 -8.63 0.13
C PRO A 88 -9.15 -7.94 -0.17
N SER A 89 -9.23 -6.61 -0.12
CA SER A 89 -10.49 -5.85 -0.10
C SER A 89 -11.28 -5.86 -1.40
N ALA A 90 -10.64 -6.16 -2.54
CA ALA A 90 -11.32 -6.16 -3.83
C ALA A 90 -11.99 -7.52 -4.10
N LYS A 91 -13.24 -7.50 -4.55
CA LYS A 91 -13.91 -8.68 -5.10
C LYS A 91 -13.42 -8.88 -6.54
N ASN A 92 -12.61 -9.91 -6.78
CA ASN A 92 -11.92 -10.17 -8.05
C ASN A 92 -10.94 -9.05 -8.45
N PRO A 93 -9.85 -8.84 -7.69
CA PRO A 93 -8.79 -7.93 -8.10
C PRO A 93 -8.23 -8.34 -9.48
N PRO A 94 -7.76 -7.39 -10.30
CA PRO A 94 -6.97 -7.74 -11.48
C PRO A 94 -5.74 -8.56 -11.06
N CYS A 95 -5.22 -9.39 -11.97
CA CYS A 95 -4.14 -10.34 -11.65
C CYS A 95 -2.95 -9.70 -10.91
N TRP A 96 -2.51 -8.53 -11.39
CA TRP A 96 -1.37 -7.80 -10.84
C TRP A 96 -1.62 -7.20 -9.44
N GLU A 97 -2.86 -7.20 -8.94
CA GLU A 97 -3.18 -6.81 -7.55
C GLU A 97 -3.26 -8.04 -6.62
N THR A 98 -2.97 -9.25 -7.12
CA THR A 98 -2.98 -10.45 -6.28
C THR A 98 -1.62 -10.73 -5.66
N GLN A 99 -1.60 -11.21 -4.42
CA GLN A 99 -0.37 -11.68 -3.77
C GLN A 99 0.32 -12.80 -4.57
N ALA A 100 -0.46 -13.60 -5.31
CA ALA A 100 0.05 -14.65 -6.17
C ALA A 100 0.80 -14.12 -7.40
N ALA A 101 0.61 -12.88 -7.83
CA ALA A 101 1.33 -12.26 -8.94
C ALA A 101 2.68 -11.66 -8.54
N HIS A 102 3.10 -11.79 -7.28
CA HIS A 102 4.30 -11.16 -6.76
C HIS A 102 5.33 -12.19 -6.28
N THR A 103 6.57 -11.73 -6.22
CA THR A 103 7.71 -12.43 -5.62
C THR A 103 8.15 -11.72 -4.36
N TYR A 104 8.67 -12.50 -3.41
CA TYR A 104 9.10 -12.02 -2.10
C TYR A 104 10.57 -12.35 -1.90
N ARG A 105 11.36 -11.35 -1.52
CA ARG A 105 12.76 -11.52 -1.11
C ARG A 105 12.92 -11.07 0.32
N ILE A 106 13.71 -11.83 1.08
CA ILE A 106 13.84 -11.63 2.52
C ILE A 106 15.32 -11.55 2.90
N ILE A 107 15.66 -10.56 3.73
CA ILE A 107 16.96 -10.45 4.39
C ILE A 107 16.69 -10.21 5.88
N ARG A 108 17.32 -10.99 6.77
CA ARG A 108 17.23 -10.79 8.22
C ARG A 108 18.53 -10.19 8.74
N GLN A 109 18.46 -9.09 9.48
CA GLN A 109 19.62 -8.47 10.14
C GLN A 109 19.25 -8.16 11.59
N GLY A 110 19.84 -8.90 12.53
CA GLY A 110 19.46 -8.80 13.95
C GLY A 110 17.96 -9.05 14.13
N ASP A 111 17.26 -8.10 14.74
CA ASP A 111 15.82 -8.16 15.02
C ASP A 111 14.93 -7.55 13.95
N ILE A 112 15.49 -7.16 12.80
CA ILE A 112 14.74 -6.60 11.67
C ILE A 112 14.72 -7.60 10.51
N ILE A 113 13.52 -7.83 9.98
CA ILE A 113 13.26 -8.60 8.78
C ILE A 113 12.94 -7.60 7.67
N PHE A 114 13.80 -7.55 6.67
CA PHE A 114 13.58 -6.78 5.46
C PHE A 114 12.88 -7.64 4.42
N VAL A 115 11.74 -7.16 3.92
CA VAL A 115 10.94 -7.83 2.88
C VAL A 115 10.87 -6.92 1.67
N ARG A 116 11.25 -7.45 0.51
CA ARG A 116 11.03 -6.79 -0.78
C ARG A 116 9.98 -7.58 -1.56
N ILE A 117 9.00 -6.85 -2.08
CA ILE A 117 7.93 -7.37 -2.91
C ILE A 117 8.12 -6.77 -4.31
N ASP A 118 8.14 -7.62 -5.33
CA ASP A 118 8.22 -7.22 -6.73
C ASP A 118 7.16 -7.99 -7.54
N GLU A 119 6.44 -7.31 -8.44
CA GLU A 119 5.56 -7.96 -9.42
C GLU A 119 6.35 -8.93 -10.30
N ASP A 120 5.78 -10.10 -10.55
CA ASP A 120 6.23 -11.06 -11.55
C ASP A 120 5.27 -11.03 -12.75
N PRO A 121 5.56 -10.23 -13.79
CA PRO A 121 4.62 -10.00 -14.89
C PRO A 121 4.30 -11.30 -15.65
N ALA A 122 5.19 -12.29 -15.62
CA ALA A 122 4.97 -13.58 -16.26
C ALA A 122 3.79 -14.33 -15.64
N ARG A 123 3.51 -14.15 -14.34
CA ARG A 123 2.34 -14.76 -13.67
C ARG A 123 1.01 -14.23 -14.19
N CYS A 124 1.02 -13.03 -14.77
CA CYS A 124 -0.14 -12.41 -15.37
C CYS A 124 -0.10 -12.41 -16.92
N GLY A 125 0.82 -13.15 -17.54
CA GLY A 125 0.95 -13.21 -19.00
C GLY A 125 1.41 -11.90 -19.63
N ARG A 126 2.13 -11.06 -18.87
CA ARG A 126 2.71 -9.79 -19.32
C ARG A 126 4.22 -9.93 -19.50
N GLU A 127 4.79 -9.18 -20.43
CA GLU A 127 6.24 -9.11 -20.63
C GLU A 127 6.90 -7.97 -19.86
N VAL A 128 6.13 -6.96 -19.44
CA VAL A 128 6.63 -5.74 -18.80
C VAL A 128 6.00 -5.51 -17.43
N MET A 129 6.86 -5.19 -16.45
CA MET A 129 6.45 -4.75 -15.11
C MET A 129 5.73 -3.40 -15.17
N ALA A 130 4.79 -3.17 -14.26
CA ALA A 130 4.28 -1.81 -14.03
C ALA A 130 5.33 -0.95 -13.29
N LEU A 131 5.23 0.38 -13.41
CA LEU A 131 6.23 1.31 -12.89
C LEU A 131 6.30 1.39 -11.35
N HIS A 132 5.22 0.95 -10.67
CA HIS A 132 5.02 1.12 -9.23
C HIS A 132 4.54 -0.17 -8.55
N SER A 133 4.98 -1.32 -9.06
CA SER A 133 4.47 -2.63 -8.64
C SER A 133 5.39 -3.38 -7.69
N GLY A 134 6.06 -2.62 -6.82
CA GLY A 134 6.92 -3.14 -5.77
C GLY A 134 6.96 -2.27 -4.53
N ALA A 135 7.46 -2.87 -3.45
CA ALA A 135 7.57 -2.25 -2.14
C ALA A 135 8.70 -2.89 -1.33
N GLN A 136 9.23 -2.11 -0.39
CA GLN A 136 10.21 -2.56 0.60
C GLN A 136 9.69 -2.29 2.01
N TYR A 137 9.83 -3.28 2.89
CA TYR A 137 9.39 -3.24 4.27
C TYR A 137 10.52 -3.59 5.22
N ALA A 138 10.63 -2.87 6.33
CA ALA A 138 11.42 -3.24 7.49
C ALA A 138 10.45 -3.59 8.63
N ILE A 139 10.47 -4.84 9.07
CA ILE A 139 9.53 -5.37 10.05
C ILE A 139 10.32 -5.86 11.26
N GLY A 140 9.94 -5.41 12.45
CA GLY A 140 10.53 -5.91 13.70
C GLY A 140 10.20 -7.38 13.91
N SER A 141 11.05 -8.09 14.64
CA SER A 141 10.80 -9.49 15.02
C SER A 141 9.50 -9.68 15.80
N ASP A 142 8.96 -8.62 16.40
CA ASP A 142 7.64 -8.56 17.04
C ASP A 142 6.46 -8.41 16.07
N GLY A 143 6.71 -8.19 14.78
CA GLY A 143 5.71 -7.99 13.74
C GLY A 143 5.29 -6.54 13.50
N ARG A 144 5.92 -5.54 14.12
CA ARG A 144 5.60 -4.14 13.83
C ARG A 144 6.28 -3.69 12.54
N ILE A 145 5.55 -2.97 11.69
CA ILE A 145 6.13 -2.26 10.54
C ILE A 145 6.94 -1.10 11.10
N LEU A 146 8.26 -1.13 10.89
CA LEU A 146 9.19 -0.09 11.31
C LEU A 146 9.41 0.95 10.20
N ARG A 147 9.32 0.52 8.93
CA ARG A 147 9.43 1.40 7.77
C ARG A 147 8.87 0.70 6.53
N ARG A 148 8.25 1.45 5.62
CA ARG A 148 7.94 0.98 4.26
C ARG A 148 8.29 2.04 3.20
N VAL A 149 8.61 1.57 2.00
CA VAL A 149 8.89 2.43 0.83
C VAL A 149 8.30 1.75 -0.39
N PHE A 150 7.38 2.43 -1.08
CA PHE A 150 6.80 1.97 -2.34
C PHE A 150 7.66 2.42 -3.53
N ASP A 151 7.65 1.65 -4.61
CA ASP A 151 8.37 2.02 -5.83
C ASP A 151 7.93 3.39 -6.35
N GLY A 152 8.89 4.25 -6.68
CA GLY A 152 8.67 5.66 -7.04
C GLY A 152 8.74 6.63 -5.86
N GLN A 153 8.77 6.14 -4.61
CA GLN A 153 9.08 6.96 -3.45
C GLN A 153 10.60 7.05 -3.22
N PRO A 154 11.10 8.19 -2.72
CA PRO A 154 12.51 8.32 -2.38
C PRO A 154 12.84 7.44 -1.17
N VAL A 155 13.81 6.54 -1.33
CA VAL A 155 14.33 5.69 -0.25
C VAL A 155 15.10 6.52 0.78
N GLU A 156 15.73 7.60 0.33
CA GLU A 156 16.45 8.53 1.18
C GLU A 156 15.60 9.79 1.44
N PRO A 157 15.61 10.34 2.66
CA PRO A 157 15.00 11.64 2.90
C PRO A 157 15.59 12.66 1.92
N PHE A 158 14.74 13.50 1.32
CA PHE A 158 15.20 14.62 0.50
C PHE A 158 16.16 15.48 1.32
N THR A 159 17.45 15.40 1.03
CA THR A 159 18.45 16.33 1.52
C THR A 159 18.65 17.38 0.43
N PRO A 160 18.28 18.66 0.65
CA PRO A 160 18.42 19.72 -0.35
C PRO A 160 19.88 20.03 -0.75
N GLU A 161 20.84 19.34 -0.15
CA GLU A 161 22.28 19.61 -0.24
C GLU A 161 23.01 18.52 -1.04
N ALA A 162 22.29 17.62 -1.73
CA ALA A 162 22.95 16.65 -2.61
C ALA A 162 23.76 17.40 -3.70
N PRO A 163 25.02 17.00 -3.98
CA PRO A 163 25.92 17.74 -4.87
C PRO A 163 25.36 17.98 -6.29
N ASP A 164 24.42 17.15 -6.71
CA ASP A 164 23.76 17.14 -8.01
C ASP A 164 22.32 17.70 -7.99
N ALA A 165 21.78 18.07 -6.81
CA ALA A 165 20.41 18.57 -6.67
C ALA A 165 20.17 19.94 -7.32
N GLY A 166 21.22 20.55 -7.89
CA GLY A 166 21.19 21.94 -8.32
C GLY A 166 21.06 22.90 -7.13
N HIS A 167 21.32 24.18 -7.36
CA HIS A 167 20.99 25.16 -6.33
C HIS A 167 19.47 25.23 -6.20
N ARG A 168 18.97 25.22 -4.96
CA ARG A 168 17.56 25.48 -4.65
C ARG A 168 17.14 26.75 -5.39
N GLY A 169 16.28 26.60 -6.40
CA GLY A 169 15.79 27.73 -7.18
C GLY A 169 15.23 28.78 -6.22
N VAL A 170 15.69 30.02 -6.36
CA VAL A 170 15.10 31.14 -5.62
C VAL A 170 13.63 31.22 -6.04
N PRO A 171 12.66 31.26 -5.12
CA PRO A 171 11.25 31.38 -5.47
C PRO A 171 11.07 32.56 -6.41
N ALA A 172 10.64 32.29 -7.64
CA ALA A 172 10.33 33.35 -8.58
C ALA A 172 9.12 34.12 -8.07
N ARG A 173 9.12 35.44 -8.26
CA ARG A 173 7.90 36.22 -8.05
C ARG A 173 6.83 35.73 -9.02
N PRO A 174 5.55 35.68 -8.63
CA PRO A 174 4.46 35.34 -9.54
C PRO A 174 4.56 36.17 -10.82
N GLY A 175 4.53 35.51 -11.98
CA GLY A 175 4.64 36.15 -13.30
C GLY A 175 6.07 36.35 -13.82
N VAL A 176 7.11 35.86 -13.13
CA VAL A 176 8.49 35.89 -13.62
C VAL A 176 8.99 34.47 -13.90
N VAL A 177 9.48 34.24 -15.11
CA VAL A 177 10.24 33.04 -15.48
C VAL A 177 11.73 33.38 -15.42
N PRO A 178 12.49 32.86 -14.44
CA PRO A 178 13.93 33.08 -14.36
C PRO A 178 14.62 32.57 -15.64
N GLY A 179 15.43 33.43 -16.27
CA GLY A 179 16.16 33.08 -17.50
C GLY A 179 15.39 33.33 -18.81
N TYR A 180 14.19 33.91 -18.75
CA TYR A 180 13.46 34.39 -19.93
C TYR A 180 13.47 35.91 -19.96
N GLU A 181 14.17 36.51 -20.93
CA GLU A 181 13.99 37.92 -21.29
C GLU A 181 13.02 37.99 -22.48
N PRO A 182 11.83 38.59 -22.31
CA PRO A 182 10.93 38.84 -23.43
C PRO A 182 11.63 39.76 -24.43
N ILE A 183 11.69 39.36 -25.70
CA ILE A 183 12.05 40.27 -26.78
C ILE A 183 10.89 41.26 -26.90
N GLU A 184 11.14 42.54 -26.64
CA GLU A 184 10.14 43.57 -26.90
C GLU A 184 9.95 43.73 -28.40
N ASP A 185 8.91 43.11 -28.95
CA ASP A 185 8.44 43.39 -30.30
C ASP A 185 7.93 44.84 -30.33
N GLY A 186 8.73 45.73 -30.92
CA GLY A 186 8.34 47.10 -31.23
C GLY A 186 7.08 47.16 -32.12
N PRO A 187 6.39 48.31 -32.18
CA PRO A 187 5.04 48.40 -32.70
C PRO A 187 4.92 47.92 -34.15
N SER A 188 4.13 46.86 -34.31
CA SER A 188 3.58 46.35 -35.57
C SER A 188 2.95 47.48 -36.38
N SER A 189 3.57 47.82 -37.52
CA SER A 189 2.92 48.56 -38.59
C SER A 189 2.50 47.58 -39.68
N SER A 190 1.24 47.15 -39.66
CA SER A 190 0.59 46.53 -40.81
C SER A 190 0.37 47.60 -41.91
N PRO A 191 0.54 47.23 -43.19
CA PRO A 191 -0.53 47.59 -44.13
C PRO A 191 -1.15 46.34 -44.76
N LEU A 192 -2.48 46.25 -44.62
CA LEU A 192 -3.35 45.46 -45.48
C LEU A 192 -3.19 45.96 -46.92
N GLU A 193 -2.77 45.11 -47.85
CA GLU A 193 -3.15 45.27 -49.26
C GLU A 193 -3.29 43.91 -49.93
N SER A 194 -4.53 43.42 -49.99
CA SER A 194 -4.95 42.30 -50.82
C SER A 194 -4.84 42.70 -52.29
N ARG A 195 -4.11 41.93 -53.10
CA ARG A 195 -4.18 42.01 -54.57
C ARG A 195 -4.82 40.73 -55.11
N ASP A 196 -5.96 40.91 -55.76
CA ASP A 196 -6.66 39.92 -56.55
C ASP A 196 -5.80 39.43 -57.72
N GLY A 197 -5.88 38.13 -58.00
CA GLY A 197 -5.20 37.46 -59.10
C GLY A 197 -5.83 37.78 -60.46
N GLY A 198 -4.97 37.87 -61.47
CA GLY A 198 -5.31 37.82 -62.89
C GLY A 198 -4.67 36.62 -63.54
#